data_AF-A0A7J8CKX3-F1
#
_entry.id   AF-A0A7J8CKX3-F1
#
_cell.length_a   1.000
_cell.length_b   1.000
_cell.length_c   1.000
_cell.angle_alpha   90.00
_cell.angle_beta   90.00
_cell.angle_gamma   90.00
#
_symmetry.space_group_name_H-M   'P 1'
#
loop_
_entity.id
_entity.type
_entity.pdbx_description
1 polymer ?
#
loop_
_entity_poly.entity_id
_entity_poly.type
_entity_poly.pdbx_seq_one_letter_code
_entity_poly.pdbx_strand_id
1 'polypeptide(L)'
;MLLLRLQGAAPRVGVHAPALGPQSPLPAVSEYLMEGSYNKVFLAKGNIPAESYTFFIDILLDTIRDEIAGCIEKAYEKILFTEATRILFFNTPKKMTDYAKKRGWVLGLNNYYSFASQQQKPEDTTIPSTELAKQVIEYARQLEMIV
;
A
#
# COMPACT_ATOMS: atom_id res chain seq x y z
N MET A 1 7.88 -11.56 -52.91
CA MET A 1 8.72 -11.39 -51.71
C MET A 1 8.56 -9.94 -51.26
N LEU A 2 8.15 -9.52 -50.07
CA LEU A 2 7.64 -10.09 -48.81
C LEU A 2 6.92 -8.86 -48.20
N LEU A 3 5.60 -8.85 -47.99
CA LEU A 3 4.90 -9.20 -46.74
C LEU A 3 5.16 -8.30 -45.51
N LEU A 4 4.06 -7.82 -44.92
CA LEU A 4 3.79 -7.47 -43.49
C LEU A 4 4.35 -6.12 -42.99
N ARG A 5 3.64 -5.22 -42.29
CA ARG A 5 2.44 -5.33 -41.43
C ARG A 5 1.62 -4.03 -41.38
N LEU A 6 0.32 -4.22 -41.16
CA LEU A 6 -0.61 -3.25 -40.55
C LEU A 6 -0.14 -2.79 -39.16
N GLN A 7 -0.31 -1.50 -38.84
CA GLN A 7 -0.87 -0.98 -37.58
C GLN A 7 -1.10 0.54 -37.82
N GLY A 8 -2.31 1.08 -37.95
CA GLY A 8 -3.26 1.14 -36.84
C GLY A 8 -2.87 2.24 -35.85
N ALA A 9 -2.66 3.48 -36.30
CA ALA A 9 -2.41 4.62 -35.42
C ALA A 9 -3.74 5.29 -35.04
N ALA A 10 -4.32 4.83 -33.93
CA ALA A 10 -5.43 5.51 -33.26
C ALA A 10 -4.96 6.87 -32.70
N PRO A 11 -5.82 7.89 -32.65
CA PRO A 11 -5.46 9.20 -32.13
C PRO A 11 -5.26 9.10 -30.61
N ARG A 12 -4.02 9.27 -30.14
CA ARG A 12 -3.76 9.49 -28.71
C ARG A 12 -4.37 10.84 -28.37
N VAL A 13 -5.52 10.81 -27.70
CA VAL A 13 -6.08 11.94 -26.96
C VAL A 13 -4.98 12.40 -26.00
N GLY A 14 -4.35 13.50 -26.35
CA GLY A 14 -3.40 14.18 -25.49
C GLY A 14 -4.16 14.71 -24.29
N VAL A 15 -4.05 14.02 -23.17
CA VAL A 15 -4.37 14.60 -21.87
C VAL A 15 -3.29 15.66 -21.63
N HIS A 16 -3.62 16.88 -22.03
CA HIS A 16 -2.86 18.08 -21.75
C HIS A 16 -2.94 18.28 -20.23
N ALA A 17 -1.95 17.76 -19.50
CA ALA A 17 -1.76 18.10 -18.10
C ALA A 17 -1.43 19.60 -18.04
N PRO A 18 -2.27 20.44 -17.39
CA PRO A 18 -1.92 21.84 -17.25
C PRO A 18 -0.70 21.91 -16.33
N ALA A 19 0.36 22.56 -16.83
CA ALA A 19 1.50 22.96 -16.04
C ALA A 19 1.03 23.97 -14.98
N LEU A 20 0.66 23.47 -13.80
CA LEU A 20 0.37 24.33 -12.66
C LEU A 20 1.70 24.80 -12.06
N GLY A 21 1.93 26.11 -12.16
CA GLY A 21 2.92 26.85 -11.38
C GLY A 21 2.70 26.67 -9.87
N PRO A 22 3.54 27.28 -9.02
CA PRO A 22 3.90 26.81 -7.68
C PRO A 22 2.66 26.42 -6.88
N GLN A 23 2.32 25.13 -6.95
CA GLN A 23 1.13 24.58 -6.33
C GLN A 23 1.32 24.75 -4.83
N SER A 24 0.34 25.38 -4.17
CA SER A 24 0.21 25.33 -2.72
C SER A 24 0.49 23.89 -2.23
N PRO A 25 1.27 23.68 -1.16
CA PRO A 25 1.75 22.34 -0.77
C PRO A 25 0.66 21.33 -0.40
N LEU A 26 -0.60 21.75 -0.24
CA LEU A 26 -1.72 20.90 0.20
C LEU A 26 -2.20 19.89 -0.88
N PRO A 27 -2.57 20.29 -2.12
CA PRO A 27 -2.96 19.34 -3.17
C PRO A 27 -1.87 18.32 -3.52
N ALA A 28 -0.60 18.69 -3.43
CA ALA A 28 0.52 17.78 -3.68
C ALA A 28 0.60 16.67 -2.61
N VAL A 29 0.37 16.99 -1.32
CA VAL A 29 0.37 16.00 -0.24
C VAL A 29 -0.73 14.96 -0.43
N SER A 30 -1.94 15.37 -0.81
CA SER A 30 -3.04 14.43 -1.07
C SER A 30 -2.77 13.52 -2.28
N GLU A 31 -2.17 14.04 -3.35
CA GLU A 31 -1.80 13.25 -4.52
C GLU A 31 -0.72 12.21 -4.17
N TYR A 32 0.31 12.62 -3.43
CA TYR A 32 1.38 11.71 -2.99
C TYR A 32 0.86 10.63 -2.03
N LEU A 33 -0.16 10.94 -1.23
CA LEU A 33 -0.82 9.96 -0.38
C LEU A 33 -1.57 8.91 -1.22
N MET A 34 -2.26 9.37 -2.26
CA MET A 34 -3.00 8.51 -3.19
C MET A 34 -2.07 7.63 -4.04
N GLU A 35 -0.88 8.13 -4.38
CA GLU A 35 0.20 7.37 -5.04
C GLU A 35 0.92 6.40 -4.06
N GLY A 36 0.75 6.57 -2.74
CA GLY A 36 1.53 5.85 -1.71
C GLY A 36 3.00 6.30 -1.64
N SER A 37 3.33 7.47 -2.22
CA SER A 37 4.69 7.99 -2.31
C SER A 37 5.09 8.78 -1.06
N TYR A 38 5.25 8.07 0.05
CA TYR A 38 5.53 8.67 1.37
C TYR A 38 6.87 9.44 1.44
N ASN A 39 7.85 9.08 0.60
CA ASN A 39 9.08 9.84 0.41
C ASN A 39 8.80 11.30 0.03
N LYS A 40 7.86 11.52 -0.91
CA LYS A 40 7.51 12.86 -1.41
C LYS A 40 6.70 13.65 -0.38
N VAL A 41 5.82 12.99 0.37
CA VAL A 41 5.07 13.62 1.49
C VAL A 41 6.01 14.15 2.56
N PHE A 42 7.04 13.37 2.92
CA PHE A 42 8.03 13.78 3.91
C PHE A 42 8.86 14.99 3.46
N LEU A 43 9.24 15.06 2.18
CA LEU A 43 9.93 16.21 1.61
C LEU A 43 9.03 17.45 1.53
N ALA A 44 7.75 17.27 1.20
CA ALA A 44 6.77 18.35 1.14
C ALA A 44 6.53 19.00 2.51
N LYS A 45 6.68 18.25 3.62
CA LYS A 45 6.59 18.79 4.99
C LYS A 45 7.56 19.97 5.22
N GLY A 46 8.77 19.92 4.66
CA GLY A 46 9.76 20.99 4.80
C GLY A 46 9.42 22.27 4.02
N ASN A 47 8.46 22.21 3.10
CA ASN A 47 8.08 23.30 2.21
C ASN A 47 6.73 23.94 2.58
N ILE A 48 6.19 23.66 3.77
CA ILE A 48 4.90 24.20 4.23
C ILE A 48 5.15 25.59 4.83
N PRO A 49 4.62 26.67 4.22
CA PRO A 49 4.89 28.04 4.67
C PRO A 49 4.15 28.45 5.96
N ALA A 50 3.24 27.62 6.46
CA ALA A 50 2.39 27.93 7.61
C ALA A 50 2.50 26.86 8.71
N GLU A 51 3.05 27.26 9.85
CA GLU A 51 3.32 26.42 11.04
C GLU A 51 2.06 25.75 11.61
N SER A 52 0.89 26.39 11.46
CA SER A 52 -0.40 25.84 11.89
C SER A 52 -0.77 24.53 11.19
N TYR A 53 -0.26 24.28 9.98
CA TYR A 53 -0.50 23.03 9.25
C TYR A 53 0.49 21.93 9.61
N THR A 54 1.66 22.27 10.17
CA THR A 54 2.67 21.30 10.59
C THR A 54 2.12 20.33 11.64
N PHE A 55 1.30 20.82 12.57
CA PHE A 55 0.62 20.00 13.57
C PHE A 55 -0.25 18.90 12.95
N PHE A 56 -1.08 19.26 11.97
CA PHE A 56 -1.96 18.29 11.29
C PHE A 56 -1.17 17.33 10.41
N ILE A 57 -0.10 17.80 9.76
CA ILE A 57 0.78 16.96 8.95
C ILE A 57 1.55 15.96 9.81
N ASP A 58 1.94 16.33 11.03
CA ASP A 58 2.59 15.40 11.96
C ASP A 58 1.65 14.28 12.40
N ILE A 59 0.39 14.59 12.71
CA ILE A 59 -0.64 13.58 13.02
C ILE A 59 -0.88 12.66 11.81
N LEU A 60 -0.94 13.23 10.61
CA LEU A 60 -1.14 12.46 9.38
C LEU A 60 0.05 11.52 9.12
N LEU A 61 1.28 12.01 9.25
CA LEU A 61 2.50 11.21 9.09
C LEU A 61 2.60 10.09 10.12
N ASP A 62 2.17 10.32 11.36
CA ASP A 62 2.13 9.28 12.38
C ASP A 62 1.10 8.19 12.04
N THR A 63 -0.08 8.58 11.57
CA THR A 63 -1.12 7.63 11.10
C THR A 63 -0.63 6.81 9.91
N ILE A 64 0.00 7.45 8.93
CA ILE A 64 0.61 6.79 7.78
C ILE A 64 1.69 5.81 8.21
N ARG A 65 2.55 6.22 9.15
CA ARG A 65 3.62 5.35 9.66
C ARG A 65 3.03 4.11 10.32
N ASP A 66 1.92 4.27 11.03
CA ASP A 66 1.16 3.18 11.63
C ASP A 66 0.57 2.20 10.59
N GLU A 67 0.08 2.70 9.46
CA GLU A 67 -0.40 1.88 8.33
C GLU A 67 0.73 1.16 7.59
N ILE A 68 1.86 1.84 7.36
CA ILE A 68 3.06 1.24 6.75
C ILE A 68 3.58 0.10 7.64
N ALA A 69 3.64 0.32 8.95
CA ALA A 69 4.04 -0.72 9.90
C ALA A 69 3.09 -1.94 9.85
N GLY A 70 1.78 -1.71 9.81
CA GLY A 70 0.79 -2.78 9.64
C GLY A 70 0.92 -3.52 8.31
N CYS A 71 1.30 -2.83 7.24
CA CYS A 71 1.63 -3.46 5.96
C CYS A 71 2.89 -4.33 6.05
N ILE A 72 3.93 -3.86 6.75
CA ILE A 72 5.19 -4.61 6.93
C ILE A 72 4.94 -5.93 7.67
N GLU A 73 4.14 -5.89 8.73
CA GLU A 73 3.76 -7.07 9.53
C GLU A 73 3.03 -8.14 8.70
N LYS A 74 2.28 -7.72 7.67
CA LYS A 74 1.51 -8.61 6.78
C LYS A 74 2.33 -9.09 5.57
N ALA A 75 3.21 -8.25 5.04
CA ALA A 75 3.91 -8.51 3.78
C ALA A 75 5.24 -9.27 3.97
N TYR A 76 5.88 -9.12 5.13
CA TYR A 76 7.21 -9.69 5.39
C TYR A 76 7.16 -10.68 6.56
N GLU A 77 7.84 -11.82 6.42
CA GLU A 77 8.09 -12.74 7.55
C GLU A 77 9.18 -12.19 8.48
N LYS A 78 10.16 -11.48 7.91
CA LYS A 78 11.23 -10.83 8.65
C LYS A 78 11.73 -9.60 7.91
N ILE A 79 12.14 -8.58 8.65
CA ILE A 79 12.74 -7.34 8.11
C ILE A 79 13.99 -6.97 8.90
N LEU A 80 15.02 -6.48 8.21
CA LEU A 80 16.23 -5.99 8.84
C LEU A 80 15.98 -4.65 9.54
N PHE A 81 16.61 -4.41 10.69
CA PHE A 81 16.48 -3.18 11.47
C PHE A 81 16.74 -1.91 10.64
N THR A 82 17.79 -1.93 9.81
CA THR A 82 18.15 -0.78 8.96
C THR A 82 17.11 -0.52 7.88
N GLU A 83 16.52 -1.57 7.31
CA GLU A 83 15.48 -1.45 6.28
C GLU A 83 14.18 -0.93 6.88
N ALA A 84 13.78 -1.45 8.04
CA ALA A 84 12.62 -0.93 8.77
C ALA A 84 12.77 0.55 9.15
N THR A 85 13.98 0.94 9.57
CA THR A 85 14.31 2.36 9.89
C THR A 85 14.13 3.25 8.67
N ARG A 86 14.55 2.79 7.48
CA ARG A 86 14.44 3.53 6.22
C ARG A 86 12.98 3.65 5.75
N ILE A 87 12.23 2.55 5.78
CA ILE A 87 10.84 2.50 5.30
C ILE A 87 9.91 3.33 6.20
N LEU A 88 10.14 3.34 7.51
CA LEU A 88 9.32 4.09 8.48
C LEU A 88 9.78 5.55 8.66
N PHE A 89 10.78 5.99 7.89
CA PHE A 89 11.34 7.35 7.92
C PHE A 89 11.78 7.78 9.32
N PHE A 90 12.47 6.90 10.05
CA PHE A 90 13.05 7.24 11.35
C PHE A 90 14.43 7.88 11.19
N ASN A 91 14.58 9.13 11.67
CA ASN A 91 15.88 9.82 11.67
C ASN A 91 16.87 9.26 12.71
N THR A 92 16.41 8.49 13.69
CA THR A 92 17.23 8.02 14.81
C THR A 92 16.90 6.56 15.13
N PRO A 93 17.91 5.67 15.27
CA PRO A 93 17.69 4.26 15.57
C PRO A 93 16.96 4.05 16.91
N LYS A 94 17.15 4.95 17.88
CA LYS A 94 16.41 4.92 19.16
C LYS A 94 14.89 4.96 18.95
N LYS A 95 14.41 5.88 18.11
CA LYS A 95 12.97 6.01 17.81
C LYS A 95 12.41 4.74 17.18
N MET A 96 13.19 4.07 16.34
CA MET A 96 12.79 2.79 15.77
C MET A 96 12.68 1.71 16.85
N THR A 97 13.63 1.64 17.79
CA THR A 97 13.55 0.68 18.91
C THR A 97 12.35 0.94 19.83
N ASP A 98 12.06 2.20 20.16
CA ASP A 98 10.87 2.56 20.95
C ASP A 98 9.57 2.21 20.22
N TYR A 99 9.52 2.46 18.91
CA TYR A 99 8.37 2.12 18.07
C TYR A 99 8.16 0.60 17.96
N ALA A 100 9.25 -0.15 17.76
CA ALA A 100 9.24 -1.60 17.76
C ALA A 100 8.68 -2.15 19.08
N LYS A 101 9.11 -1.60 20.24
CA LYS A 101 8.56 -1.98 21.55
C LYS A 101 7.08 -1.67 21.67
N LYS A 102 6.61 -0.50 21.20
CA LYS A 102 5.19 -0.11 21.21
C LYS A 102 4.33 -1.11 20.41
N ARG A 103 4.86 -1.62 19.29
CA ARG A 103 4.20 -2.59 18.41
C ARG A 103 4.41 -4.06 18.82
N GLY A 104 5.26 -4.33 19.81
CA GLY A 104 5.59 -5.70 20.23
C GLY A 104 6.57 -6.43 19.29
N TRP A 105 7.30 -5.72 18.44
CA TRP A 105 8.29 -6.31 17.54
C TRP A 105 9.53 -6.75 18.33
N VAL A 106 9.91 -8.02 18.19
CA VAL A 106 11.08 -8.58 18.86
C VAL A 106 12.30 -8.50 17.95
N LEU A 107 13.38 -7.88 18.44
CA LEU A 107 14.65 -7.82 17.73
C LEU A 107 15.44 -9.11 17.97
N GLY A 108 15.66 -9.90 16.92
CA GLY A 108 16.49 -11.10 16.96
C GLY A 108 18.00 -10.78 16.97
N LEU A 109 18.83 -11.78 17.27
CA LEU A 109 20.29 -11.65 17.39
C LEU A 109 20.98 -11.10 16.12
N ASN A 110 20.35 -11.27 14.95
CA ASN A 110 20.87 -10.83 13.67
C ASN A 110 20.35 -9.43 13.24
N ASN A 111 19.79 -8.64 14.17
CA ASN A 111 19.11 -7.37 13.89
C ASN A 111 17.91 -7.49 12.93
N TYR A 112 17.20 -8.62 12.97
CA TYR A 112 15.95 -8.79 12.23
C TYR A 112 14.76 -8.71 13.19
N TYR A 113 13.71 -8.02 12.76
CA TYR A 113 12.39 -8.17 13.33
C TYR A 113 11.70 -9.33 12.62
N SER A 114 11.22 -10.29 13.39
CA SER A 114 10.41 -11.39 12.88
C SER A 114 8.94 -11.09 13.15
N PHE A 115 8.15 -11.10 12.09
CA PHE A 115 6.71 -11.04 12.20
C PHE A 115 6.22 -12.47 12.13
N ALA A 116 5.37 -12.86 13.06
CA ALA A 116 4.55 -14.03 12.83
C ALA A 116 3.66 -13.63 11.66
N SER A 117 4.09 -13.93 10.43
CA SER A 117 3.17 -13.94 9.31
C SER A 117 2.00 -14.76 9.83
N GLN A 118 0.86 -14.12 10.02
CA GLN A 118 -0.39 -14.79 9.79
C GLN A 118 -0.30 -15.19 8.31
N GLN A 119 0.43 -16.28 8.05
CA GLN A 119 -0.10 -17.34 7.24
C GLN A 119 -1.47 -17.61 7.88
N GLN A 120 -2.45 -16.78 7.52
CA GLN A 120 -3.69 -17.32 7.02
C GLN A 120 -3.18 -18.33 6.00
N LYS A 121 -3.02 -19.55 6.51
CA LYS A 121 -2.87 -20.75 5.72
C LYS A 121 -3.86 -20.50 4.59
N PRO A 122 -3.40 -20.32 3.33
CA PRO A 122 -4.31 -19.97 2.26
C PRO A 122 -5.42 -21.00 2.38
N GLU A 123 -6.60 -20.55 2.80
CA GLU A 123 -7.77 -21.39 2.99
C GLU A 123 -7.82 -22.21 1.72
N ASP A 124 -7.67 -23.52 1.88
CA ASP A 124 -7.17 -24.43 0.86
C ASP A 124 -7.66 -23.98 -0.52
N THR A 125 -6.73 -23.67 -1.43
CA THR A 125 -7.00 -23.25 -2.82
C THR A 125 -7.70 -24.32 -3.65
N THR A 126 -8.39 -25.26 -3.01
CA THR A 126 -9.48 -26.00 -3.61
C THR A 126 -10.62 -25.02 -3.82
N ILE A 127 -10.82 -24.59 -5.06
CA ILE A 127 -12.08 -24.02 -5.52
C ILE A 127 -13.21 -24.80 -4.83
N PRO A 128 -14.15 -24.15 -4.11
CA PRO A 128 -15.18 -24.84 -3.34
C PRO A 128 -16.16 -25.53 -4.28
N SER A 129 -15.73 -26.66 -4.83
CA SER A 129 -16.39 -27.42 -5.90
C SER A 129 -17.72 -27.98 -5.42
N THR A 130 -17.79 -28.33 -4.13
CA THR A 130 -19.01 -28.78 -3.47
C THR A 130 -20.03 -27.65 -3.32
N GLU A 131 -19.59 -26.42 -3.09
CA GLU A 131 -20.47 -25.25 -3.00
C GLU A 131 -20.99 -24.85 -4.39
N LEU A 132 -20.12 -24.82 -5.39
CA LEU A 132 -20.51 -24.58 -6.79
C LEU A 132 -21.49 -25.65 -7.30
N ALA A 133 -21.24 -26.93 -7.00
CA ALA A 133 -22.13 -28.02 -7.39
C ALA A 133 -23.52 -27.88 -6.75
N LYS A 134 -23.59 -27.51 -5.46
CA LYS A 134 -24.87 -27.23 -4.78
C LYS A 134 -25.60 -26.05 -5.42
N GLN A 135 -24.91 -24.96 -5.71
CA GLN A 135 -25.49 -23.80 -6.38
C GLN A 135 -26.09 -24.17 -7.74
N VAL A 136 -25.37 -24.96 -8.56
CA VAL A 136 -25.87 -25.42 -9.87
C VAL A 136 -27.12 -26.30 -9.72
N ILE A 137 -27.15 -27.21 -8.75
CA ILE A 137 -28.32 -28.06 -8.49
C ILE A 137 -29.52 -27.21 -8.01
N GLU A 138 -29.29 -26.24 -7.12
CA GLU A 138 -30.34 -25.35 -6.62
C GLU A 138 -30.91 -24.48 -7.74
N TYR A 139 -30.06 -23.93 -8.61
CA TYR A 139 -30.49 -23.16 -9.78
C TYR A 139 -31.30 -24.01 -10.75
N ALA A 140 -30.86 -25.25 -11.04
CA ALA A 140 -31.60 -26.16 -11.91
C ALA A 140 -32.99 -26.50 -11.31
N ARG A 141 -33.04 -26.78 -10.01
CA ARG A 141 -34.30 -27.04 -9.29
C ARG A 141 -35.24 -25.85 -9.33
N GLN A 142 -34.73 -24.63 -9.13
CA GLN A 142 -35.54 -23.42 -9.20
C GLN A 142 -36.11 -23.21 -10.60
N LEU A 143 -35.34 -23.44 -11.67
CA LEU A 143 -35.80 -23.33 -13.05
C LEU A 143 -36.87 -24.37 -13.41
N GLU A 144 -36.73 -25.62 -12.93
CA GLU A 144 -37.75 -26.67 -13.13
C GLU A 144 -39.05 -26.39 -12.35
N MET A 145 -39.00 -25.64 -11.25
CA MET A 145 -40.18 -25.32 -10.45
C MET A 145 -41.07 -24.22 -11.06
N ILE A 146 -40.55 -23.47 -12.06
CA ILE A 146 -41.28 -22.38 -12.75
C ILE A 146 -41.96 -22.86 -14.05
N VAL A 147 -41.68 -24.09 -14.50
CA VAL A 147 -42.36 -24.76 -15.62
C VAL A 147 -43.59 -25.51 -15.12
#